data_AF-K8XK04-F1
#
_entry.id   AF-K8XK04-F1
#
_cell.length_a   1.000
_cell.length_b   1.000
_cell.length_c   1.000
_cell.angle_alpha   90.00
_cell.angle_beta   90.00
_cell.angle_gamma   90.00
#
_symmetry.space_group_name_H-M   'P 1'
#
loop_
_entity.id
_entity.type
_entity.pdbx_description
1 polymer ?
#
loop_
_entity_poly.entity_id
_entity_poly.type
_entity_poly.pdbx_seq_one_letter_code
_entity_poly.pdbx_strand_id
1 'polypeptide(L)'
;MSTRSLPSAVPDRVAAIWDAEGLGILEGAVTGFASAADLLDGSAWANARREEIADRVVDVIAVRAWHALPQLSHGRARRVARRCIAYSLAADTVRADGSGTARSDCWTLTTHALELLTIREHFDAAAHRSRELLGVAPRGRLLAAWQMVDDALGALGTTRHEWVGADPATVAAAGWVLVDRMSRLLIGAALVAQSVAASAGDAELLVNAARRYAWNHLRRPAPEAATPTHVQRSADLVHAFLTPGSIP
;
A
#
# COMPACT_ATOMS: atom_id res chain seq x y z
N MET A 1 -17.36 37.29 14.28
CA MET A 1 -17.97 36.01 13.81
C MET A 1 -16.90 35.25 13.04
N SER A 2 -16.31 34.21 13.65
CA SER A 2 -15.33 33.35 12.98
C SER A 2 -16.03 32.48 11.95
N THR A 3 -15.78 32.74 10.67
CA THR A 3 -16.00 31.78 9.59
C THR A 3 -14.97 30.66 9.77
N ARG A 4 -15.35 29.63 10.53
CA ARG A 4 -14.68 28.33 10.45
C ARG A 4 -14.82 27.86 9.01
N SER A 5 -13.71 27.88 8.27
CA SER A 5 -13.59 27.20 6.99
C SER A 5 -14.09 25.77 7.18
N LEU A 6 -15.21 25.43 6.54
CA LEU A 6 -15.62 24.05 6.37
C LEU A 6 -14.45 23.32 5.69
N PRO A 7 -13.99 22.17 6.20
CA PRO A 7 -13.06 21.34 5.45
C PRO A 7 -13.69 21.13 4.07
N SER A 8 -12.91 21.38 3.01
CA SER A 8 -13.34 21.13 1.63
C SER A 8 -14.04 19.76 1.57
N ALA A 9 -15.22 19.65 0.95
CA ALA A 9 -15.92 18.36 0.82
C ALA A 9 -15.21 17.39 -0.15
N VAL A 10 -14.13 17.85 -0.82
CA VAL A 10 -13.42 17.13 -1.87
C VAL A 10 -12.55 15.99 -1.31
N PRO A 11 -11.73 16.17 -0.25
CA PRO A 11 -10.89 15.11 0.29
C PRO A 11 -11.68 13.91 0.85
N ASP A 12 -12.78 14.16 1.56
CA ASP A 12 -13.66 13.09 2.06
C ASP A 12 -14.38 12.35 0.93
N ARG A 13 -14.74 13.07 -0.14
CA ARG A 13 -15.33 12.46 -1.36
C ARG A 13 -14.34 11.52 -2.05
N VAL A 14 -13.07 11.93 -2.18
CA VAL A 14 -12.02 11.07 -2.78
C VAL A 14 -11.90 9.76 -2.00
N ALA A 15 -11.79 9.83 -0.67
CA ALA A 15 -11.69 8.63 0.15
C ALA A 15 -12.95 7.74 0.11
N ALA A 16 -14.13 8.33 -0.08
CA ALA A 16 -15.37 7.57 -0.26
C ALA A 16 -15.40 6.81 -1.59
N ILE A 17 -14.95 7.44 -2.69
CA ILE A 17 -14.86 6.80 -4.01
C ILE A 17 -13.92 5.59 -3.95
N TRP A 18 -12.70 5.78 -3.44
CA TRP A 18 -11.72 4.69 -3.37
C TRP A 18 -12.13 3.55 -2.44
N ASP A 19 -12.92 3.81 -1.40
CA ASP A 19 -13.49 2.75 -0.57
C ASP A 19 -14.59 1.96 -1.27
N ALA A 20 -15.45 2.63 -2.04
CA ALA A 20 -16.59 1.99 -2.69
C ALA A 20 -16.21 1.28 -4.01
N GLU A 21 -15.36 1.91 -4.81
CA GLU A 21 -15.11 1.54 -6.21
C GLU A 21 -13.65 1.15 -6.48
N GLY A 22 -12.74 1.42 -5.54
CA GLY A 22 -11.30 1.34 -5.78
C GLY A 22 -10.80 -0.03 -6.24
N LEU A 23 -11.36 -1.13 -5.72
CA LEU A 23 -11.03 -2.48 -6.21
C LEU A 23 -11.43 -2.66 -7.68
N GLY A 24 -12.63 -2.24 -8.07
CA GLY A 24 -13.09 -2.34 -9.45
C GLY A 24 -12.28 -1.45 -10.41
N ILE A 25 -11.87 -0.26 -9.95
CA ILE A 25 -10.97 0.64 -10.69
C ILE A 25 -9.62 -0.04 -10.94
N LEU A 26 -9.01 -0.63 -9.90
CA LEU A 26 -7.74 -1.34 -10.04
C LEU A 26 -7.87 -2.55 -10.98
N GLU A 27 -8.93 -3.35 -10.83
CA GLU A 27 -9.21 -4.49 -11.71
C GLU A 27 -9.32 -4.06 -13.17
N GLY A 28 -10.08 -2.99 -13.45
CA GLY A 28 -10.22 -2.44 -14.80
C GLY A 28 -8.88 -1.98 -15.39
N ALA A 29 -8.06 -1.27 -14.60
CA ALA A 29 -6.74 -0.81 -15.02
C ALA A 29 -5.80 -1.99 -15.35
N VAL A 30 -5.76 -3.01 -14.49
CA VAL A 30 -4.91 -4.20 -14.73
C VAL A 30 -5.42 -5.03 -15.91
N THR A 31 -6.73 -5.19 -16.08
CA THR A 31 -7.32 -5.84 -17.26
C THR A 31 -6.96 -5.10 -18.54
N GLY A 32 -7.06 -3.77 -18.57
CA GLY A 32 -6.66 -2.96 -19.73
C GLY A 32 -5.17 -3.06 -20.04
N PHE A 33 -4.33 -3.09 -19.00
CA PHE A 33 -2.88 -3.25 -19.14
C PHE A 33 -2.49 -4.63 -19.67
N ALA A 34 -3.18 -5.68 -19.23
CA ALA A 34 -2.92 -7.06 -19.64
C ALA A 34 -3.46 -7.36 -21.05
N SER A 35 -4.62 -6.82 -21.42
CA SER A 35 -5.21 -7.04 -22.75
C SER A 35 -4.43 -6.38 -23.88
N ALA A 36 -3.62 -5.36 -23.57
CA ALA A 36 -2.73 -4.70 -24.52
C ALA A 36 -1.44 -5.50 -24.83
N ALA A 37 -1.25 -6.69 -24.24
CA ALA A 37 -0.03 -7.48 -24.40
C ALA A 37 -0.22 -8.69 -25.32
N ASP A 38 0.73 -8.91 -26.23
CA ASP A 38 0.84 -10.16 -26.98
C ASP A 38 1.63 -11.19 -26.13
N LEU A 39 0.89 -12.11 -25.50
CA LEU A 39 1.40 -13.03 -24.47
C LEU A 39 1.91 -14.36 -25.03
N LEU A 40 1.75 -14.60 -26.34
CA LEU A 40 1.95 -15.91 -26.94
C LEU A 40 3.34 -16.12 -27.55
N ASP A 41 4.13 -15.06 -27.71
CA ASP A 41 5.52 -15.20 -28.13
C ASP A 41 6.43 -15.60 -26.94
N GLY A 42 7.35 -16.52 -27.21
CA GLY A 42 8.32 -17.04 -26.24
C GLY A 42 9.55 -16.14 -26.05
N SER A 43 9.59 -14.99 -26.72
CA SER A 43 10.70 -14.04 -26.67
C SER A 43 10.99 -13.52 -25.26
N ALA A 44 12.23 -13.08 -25.03
CA ALA A 44 12.64 -12.47 -23.76
C ALA A 44 11.78 -11.24 -23.41
N TRP A 45 11.38 -10.46 -24.40
CA TRP A 45 10.50 -9.30 -24.22
C TRP A 45 9.09 -9.72 -23.78
N ALA A 46 8.49 -10.72 -24.42
CA ALA A 46 7.19 -11.24 -24.03
C ALA A 46 7.21 -11.90 -22.64
N ASN A 47 8.30 -12.59 -22.27
CA ASN A 47 8.51 -13.10 -20.91
C ASN A 47 8.60 -11.95 -19.88
N ALA A 48 9.39 -10.90 -20.15
CA ALA A 48 9.48 -9.73 -19.28
C ALA A 48 8.14 -9.02 -19.12
N ARG A 49 7.36 -8.91 -20.20
CA ARG A 49 6.02 -8.32 -20.18
C ARG A 49 5.05 -9.17 -19.34
N ARG A 50 5.12 -10.50 -19.44
CA ARG A 50 4.35 -11.42 -18.60
C ARG A 50 4.69 -11.26 -17.12
N GLU A 51 5.96 -11.11 -16.78
CA GLU A 51 6.41 -10.84 -15.41
C GLU A 51 5.84 -9.51 -14.89
N GLU A 52 5.88 -8.45 -15.71
CA GLU A 52 5.30 -7.17 -15.33
C GLU A 52 3.78 -7.29 -15.08
N ILE A 53 3.05 -7.96 -15.97
CA ILE A 53 1.61 -8.19 -15.81
C ILE A 53 1.33 -9.03 -14.56
N ALA A 54 2.12 -10.08 -14.31
CA ALA A 54 1.98 -10.91 -13.13
C ALA A 54 2.14 -10.10 -11.84
N ASP A 55 3.05 -9.12 -11.79
CA ASP A 55 3.15 -8.23 -10.63
C ASP A 55 1.85 -7.48 -10.37
N ARG A 56 1.21 -6.92 -11.41
CA ARG A 56 -0.03 -6.14 -11.29
C ARG A 56 -1.23 -7.03 -10.94
N VAL A 57 -1.29 -8.23 -11.51
CA VAL A 57 -2.30 -9.25 -11.16
C VAL A 57 -2.16 -9.67 -9.70
N VAL A 58 -0.93 -9.81 -9.20
CA VAL A 58 -0.69 -10.12 -7.79
C VAL A 58 -1.19 -9.02 -6.87
N ASP A 59 -1.09 -7.74 -7.25
CA ASP A 59 -1.69 -6.65 -6.47
C ASP A 59 -3.22 -6.78 -6.37
N VAL A 60 -3.88 -7.10 -7.48
CA VAL A 60 -5.34 -7.36 -7.51
C VAL A 60 -5.69 -8.53 -6.60
N ILE A 61 -4.99 -9.67 -6.72
CA ILE A 61 -5.23 -10.86 -5.89
C ILE A 61 -5.05 -10.52 -4.40
N ALA A 62 -4.02 -9.75 -4.07
CA ALA A 62 -3.73 -9.38 -2.70
C ALA A 62 -4.83 -8.48 -2.12
N VAL A 63 -5.27 -7.47 -2.86
CA VAL A 63 -6.36 -6.60 -2.41
C VAL A 63 -7.70 -7.36 -2.34
N ARG A 64 -7.96 -8.29 -3.25
CA ARG A 64 -9.12 -9.22 -3.14
C ARG A 64 -9.07 -10.02 -1.85
N ALA A 65 -7.90 -10.53 -1.45
CA ALA A 65 -7.75 -11.25 -0.20
C ALA A 65 -8.09 -10.38 1.02
N TRP A 66 -7.74 -9.08 0.99
CA TRP A 66 -8.17 -8.13 2.00
C TRP A 66 -9.69 -7.93 2.01
N HIS A 67 -10.31 -7.68 0.85
CA HIS A 67 -11.76 -7.44 0.75
C HIS A 67 -12.62 -8.68 1.00
N ALA A 68 -12.05 -9.88 0.91
CA ALA A 68 -12.73 -11.13 1.26
C ALA A 68 -12.91 -11.29 2.78
N LEU A 69 -12.21 -10.52 3.61
CA LEU A 69 -12.39 -10.50 5.05
C LEU A 69 -13.65 -9.68 5.43
N PRO A 70 -14.48 -10.14 6.39
CA PRO A 70 -15.61 -9.34 6.86
C PRO A 70 -15.13 -8.01 7.48
N GLN A 71 -15.75 -6.89 7.10
CA GLN A 71 -15.37 -5.56 7.59
C GLN A 71 -15.34 -5.42 9.12
N LEU A 72 -16.24 -6.14 9.81
CA LEU A 72 -16.29 -6.16 11.27
C LEU A 72 -15.08 -6.87 11.90
N SER A 73 -14.42 -7.78 11.17
CA SER A 73 -13.26 -8.52 11.65
C SER A 73 -12.02 -7.66 11.85
N HIS A 74 -11.97 -6.45 11.26
CA HIS A 74 -10.84 -5.54 11.42
C HIS A 74 -10.84 -4.79 12.77
N GLY A 75 -11.92 -4.88 13.54
CA GLY A 75 -12.01 -4.30 14.88
C GLY A 75 -11.57 -2.84 14.96
N ARG A 76 -10.64 -2.54 15.87
CA ARG A 76 -10.10 -1.18 16.08
C ARG A 76 -9.29 -0.66 14.89
N ALA A 77 -8.72 -1.54 14.06
CA ALA A 77 -7.92 -1.16 12.90
C ALA A 77 -8.77 -0.68 11.72
N ARG A 78 -10.07 -1.00 11.69
CA ARG A 78 -10.96 -0.79 10.54
C ARG A 78 -10.82 0.60 9.90
N ARG A 79 -10.84 1.66 10.72
CA ARG A 79 -10.81 3.05 10.22
C ARG A 79 -9.49 3.39 9.54
N VAL A 80 -8.37 3.09 10.18
CA VAL A 80 -7.03 3.39 9.65
C VAL A 80 -6.68 2.47 8.48
N ALA A 81 -7.02 1.19 8.58
CA ALA A 81 -6.83 0.23 7.51
C ALA A 81 -7.54 0.67 6.23
N ARG A 82 -8.83 1.04 6.33
CA ARG A 82 -9.60 1.56 5.19
C ARG A 82 -8.89 2.73 4.47
N ARG A 83 -8.32 3.68 5.22
CA ARG A 83 -7.61 4.83 4.62
C ARG A 83 -6.29 4.42 3.96
N CYS A 84 -5.54 3.51 4.57
CA CYS A 84 -4.30 3.00 3.99
C CYS A 84 -4.57 2.16 2.71
N ILE A 85 -5.59 1.31 2.74
CA ILE A 85 -5.96 0.46 1.59
C ILE A 85 -6.44 1.31 0.41
N ALA A 86 -7.22 2.36 0.65
CA ALA A 86 -7.61 3.32 -0.38
C ALA A 86 -6.40 3.94 -1.07
N TYR A 87 -5.36 4.33 -0.31
CA TYR A 87 -4.10 4.79 -0.88
C TYR A 87 -3.43 3.73 -1.76
N SER A 88 -3.30 2.48 -1.30
CA SER A 88 -2.67 1.43 -2.12
C SER A 88 -3.42 1.13 -3.39
N LEU A 89 -4.76 1.13 -3.35
CA LEU A 89 -5.59 0.99 -4.54
C LEU A 89 -5.26 2.08 -5.56
N ALA A 90 -5.22 3.35 -5.15
CA ALA A 90 -4.85 4.45 -6.02
C ALA A 90 -3.41 4.32 -6.56
N ALA A 91 -2.45 4.01 -5.69
CA ALA A 91 -1.05 3.86 -6.07
C ALA A 91 -0.83 2.69 -7.06
N ASP A 92 -1.53 1.58 -6.87
CA ASP A 92 -1.47 0.43 -7.78
C ASP A 92 -2.17 0.71 -9.10
N THR A 93 -3.28 1.45 -9.11
CA THR A 93 -3.91 1.93 -10.34
C THR A 93 -2.94 2.81 -11.14
N VAL A 94 -2.27 3.78 -10.49
CA VAL A 94 -1.26 4.62 -11.15
C VAL A 94 -0.14 3.77 -11.77
N ARG A 95 0.30 2.72 -11.08
CA ARG A 95 1.33 1.81 -11.62
C ARG A 95 0.82 0.93 -12.75
N ALA A 96 -0.47 0.61 -12.79
CA ALA A 96 -1.07 -0.22 -13.82
C ALA A 96 -1.29 0.54 -15.14
N ASP A 97 -1.85 1.75 -15.11
CA ASP A 97 -2.28 2.45 -16.33
C ASP A 97 -1.76 3.90 -16.45
N GLY A 98 -1.04 4.40 -15.44
CA GLY A 98 -0.53 5.77 -15.44
C GLY A 98 -1.59 6.84 -15.16
N SER A 99 -2.78 6.47 -14.66
CA SER A 99 -3.92 7.38 -14.44
C SER A 99 -3.54 8.65 -13.66
N GLY A 100 -3.77 9.80 -14.32
CA GLY A 100 -3.53 11.12 -13.73
C GLY A 100 -4.46 11.42 -12.56
N THR A 101 -5.71 10.95 -12.62
CA THR A 101 -6.68 11.10 -11.54
C THR A 101 -6.24 10.33 -10.30
N ALA A 102 -5.89 9.05 -10.45
CA ALA A 102 -5.41 8.24 -9.34
C ALA A 102 -4.12 8.82 -8.72
N ARG A 103 -3.24 9.39 -9.55
CA ARG A 103 -2.03 10.08 -9.08
C ARG A 103 -2.36 11.31 -8.24
N SER A 104 -3.32 12.12 -8.68
CA SER A 104 -3.79 13.28 -7.92
C SER A 104 -4.41 12.85 -6.58
N ASP A 105 -5.19 11.77 -6.58
CA ASP A 105 -5.88 11.28 -5.39
C ASP A 105 -4.91 10.69 -4.33
N CYS A 106 -3.78 10.10 -4.76
CA CYS A 106 -2.78 9.55 -3.85
C CYS A 106 -2.31 10.56 -2.79
N TRP A 107 -2.18 11.84 -3.14
CA TRP A 107 -1.78 12.90 -2.21
C TRP A 107 -2.83 13.12 -1.11
N THR A 108 -4.09 13.24 -1.53
CA THR A 108 -5.24 13.39 -0.64
C THR A 108 -5.37 12.19 0.30
N LEU A 109 -5.25 10.98 -0.24
CA LEU A 109 -5.36 9.72 0.52
C LEU A 109 -4.20 9.55 1.51
N THR A 110 -2.99 9.96 1.13
CA THR A 110 -1.82 9.97 2.02
C THR A 110 -2.09 10.81 3.27
N THR A 111 -2.55 12.05 3.08
CA THR A 111 -2.82 12.98 4.19
C THR A 111 -3.84 12.38 5.16
N HIS A 112 -4.96 11.84 4.67
CA HIS A 112 -5.98 11.23 5.51
C HIS A 112 -5.52 9.98 6.27
N ALA A 113 -4.66 9.17 5.65
CA ALA A 113 -4.10 8.01 6.34
C ALA A 113 -3.13 8.46 7.43
N LEU A 114 -2.30 9.49 7.18
CA LEU A 114 -1.35 10.04 8.15
C LEU A 114 -2.04 10.69 9.36
N GLU A 115 -3.16 11.39 9.17
CA GLU A 115 -3.98 11.91 10.28
C GLU A 115 -4.37 10.82 11.30
N LEU A 116 -4.48 9.57 10.85
CA LEU A 116 -4.74 8.43 11.72
C LEU A 116 -3.44 7.75 12.17
N LEU A 117 -2.47 7.55 11.28
CA LEU A 117 -1.26 6.80 11.58
C LEU A 117 -0.30 7.52 12.54
N THR A 118 -0.37 8.85 12.64
CA THR A 118 0.40 9.57 13.67
C THR A 118 -0.24 9.46 15.06
N ILE A 119 -1.47 8.94 15.17
CA ILE A 119 -2.14 8.66 16.44
C ILE A 119 -1.75 7.25 16.90
N ARG A 120 -1.22 7.17 18.12
CA ARG A 120 -0.68 5.94 18.72
C ARG A 120 -1.65 4.75 18.63
N GLU A 121 -2.89 4.97 19.05
CA GLU A 121 -3.90 3.93 19.17
C GLU A 121 -4.28 3.35 17.81
N HIS A 122 -4.27 4.18 16.76
CA HIS A 122 -4.59 3.76 15.40
C HIS A 122 -3.41 3.05 14.75
N PHE A 123 -2.20 3.57 14.91
CA PHE A 123 -0.98 2.89 14.45
C PHE A 123 -0.88 1.48 15.05
N ASP A 124 -1.02 1.38 16.38
CA ASP A 124 -0.93 0.11 17.10
C ASP A 124 -2.05 -0.85 16.70
N ALA A 125 -3.27 -0.34 16.48
CA ALA A 125 -4.37 -1.15 16.01
C ALA A 125 -4.08 -1.76 14.62
N ALA A 126 -3.54 -0.97 13.68
CA ALA A 126 -3.19 -1.47 12.35
C ALA A 126 -2.07 -2.54 12.42
N ALA A 127 -0.98 -2.25 13.14
CA ALA A 127 0.13 -3.19 13.30
C ALA A 127 -0.31 -4.48 14.02
N HIS A 128 -1.14 -4.36 15.06
CA HIS A 128 -1.70 -5.51 15.76
C HIS A 128 -2.59 -6.35 14.84
N ARG A 129 -3.45 -5.71 14.03
CA ARG A 129 -4.31 -6.43 13.10
C ARG A 129 -3.51 -7.18 12.04
N SER A 130 -2.42 -6.61 11.52
CA SER A 130 -1.52 -7.34 10.62
C SER A 130 -0.93 -8.58 11.29
N ARG A 131 -0.52 -8.51 12.56
CA ARG A 131 -0.04 -9.70 13.30
C ARG A 131 -1.13 -10.74 13.52
N GLU A 132 -2.34 -10.32 13.89
CA GLU A 132 -3.48 -11.23 14.06
C GLU A 132 -3.81 -11.98 12.77
N LEU A 133 -3.82 -11.28 11.64
CA LEU A 133 -4.05 -11.88 10.32
C LEU A 133 -2.92 -12.83 9.93
N LEU A 134 -1.67 -12.43 10.16
CA LEU A 134 -0.50 -13.21 9.81
C LEU A 134 -0.48 -14.57 10.55
N GLY A 135 -0.93 -14.57 11.80
CA GLY A 135 -1.12 -15.80 12.58
C GLY A 135 0.16 -16.60 12.80
N VAL A 136 0.01 -17.90 13.03
CA VAL A 136 1.15 -18.81 13.24
C VAL A 136 1.89 -19.10 11.93
N ALA A 137 3.20 -19.31 12.02
CA ALA A 137 4.03 -19.61 10.87
C ALA A 137 3.54 -20.88 10.13
N PRO A 138 3.19 -20.78 8.83
CA PRO A 138 2.79 -21.92 8.03
C PRO A 138 4.00 -22.77 7.62
N ARG A 139 3.75 -23.99 7.12
CA ARG A 139 4.79 -24.85 6.55
C ARG A 139 4.91 -24.65 5.04
N GLY A 140 6.00 -25.17 4.47
CA GLY A 140 6.19 -25.26 3.03
C GLY A 140 6.43 -23.90 2.36
N ARG A 141 5.96 -23.75 1.12
CA ARG A 141 6.31 -22.61 0.25
C ARG A 141 5.79 -21.27 0.77
N LEU A 142 4.72 -21.25 1.55
CA LEU A 142 4.12 -20.02 2.10
C LEU A 142 4.96 -19.38 3.21
N LEU A 143 5.83 -20.16 3.88
CA LEU A 143 6.66 -19.69 4.99
C LEU A 143 7.50 -18.46 4.61
N ALA A 144 8.05 -18.43 3.38
CA ALA A 144 8.86 -17.32 2.92
C ALA A 144 8.06 -16.00 2.83
N ALA A 145 6.79 -16.06 2.43
CA ALA A 145 5.93 -14.88 2.41
C ALA A 145 5.60 -14.43 3.84
N TRP A 146 5.26 -15.38 4.71
CA TRP A 146 4.98 -15.13 6.12
C TRP A 146 6.16 -14.43 6.81
N GLN A 147 7.38 -14.92 6.60
CA GLN A 147 8.62 -14.34 7.17
C GLN A 147 8.85 -12.90 6.72
N MET A 148 8.69 -12.60 5.43
CA MET A 148 8.85 -11.22 4.94
C MET A 148 7.82 -10.26 5.53
N VAL A 149 6.59 -10.73 5.79
CA VAL A 149 5.57 -9.91 6.47
C VAL A 149 5.93 -9.72 7.95
N ASP A 150 6.37 -10.78 8.63
CA ASP A 150 6.78 -10.74 10.04
C ASP A 150 7.98 -9.80 10.25
N ASP A 151 9.02 -9.94 9.44
CA ASP A 151 10.21 -9.07 9.46
C ASP A 151 9.83 -7.60 9.22
N ALA A 152 8.94 -7.35 8.26
CA ALA A 152 8.44 -6.01 7.96
C ALA A 152 7.62 -5.42 9.12
N LEU A 153 6.86 -6.23 9.85
CA LEU A 153 6.14 -5.82 11.07
C LEU A 153 7.09 -5.54 12.23
N GLY A 154 8.12 -6.36 12.40
CA GLY A 154 9.16 -6.17 13.42
C GLY A 154 9.89 -4.85 13.21
N ALA A 155 10.34 -4.59 11.98
CA ALA A 155 11.03 -3.36 11.62
C ALA A 155 10.14 -2.11 11.75
N LEU A 156 8.83 -2.22 11.49
CA LEU A 156 7.91 -1.09 11.71
C LEU A 156 7.78 -0.74 13.21
N GLY A 157 7.93 -1.75 14.09
CA GLY A 157 7.97 -1.54 15.53
C GLY A 157 9.14 -0.67 15.99
N THR A 158 10.28 -0.74 15.31
CA THR A 158 11.48 0.02 15.68
C THR A 158 11.38 1.49 15.26
N THR A 159 10.75 1.79 14.11
CA THR A 159 10.59 3.19 13.62
C THR A 159 9.31 3.86 14.11
N ARG A 160 8.41 3.13 14.79
CA ARG A 160 7.12 3.65 15.32
C ARG A 160 7.23 5.00 16.05
N HIS A 161 8.26 5.17 16.87
CA HIS A 161 8.46 6.36 17.71
C HIS A 161 8.70 7.63 16.89
N GLU A 162 9.13 7.50 15.64
CA GLU A 162 9.35 8.61 14.71
C GLU A 162 8.04 9.13 14.11
N TRP A 163 7.03 8.26 14.02
CA TRP A 163 5.76 8.56 13.36
C TRP A 163 4.66 8.97 14.35
N VAL A 164 4.61 8.30 15.50
CA VAL A 164 3.57 8.54 16.51
C VAL A 164 3.79 9.88 17.21
N GLY A 165 2.78 10.74 17.17
CA GLY A 165 2.81 12.09 17.72
C GLY A 165 3.40 13.14 16.78
N ALA A 166 3.88 12.74 15.60
CA ALA A 166 4.32 13.69 14.58
C ALA A 166 3.12 14.47 14.03
N ASP A 167 3.32 15.75 13.72
CA ASP A 167 2.33 16.56 13.02
C ASP A 167 2.15 16.03 11.57
N PRO A 168 0.96 15.56 11.18
CA PRO A 168 0.69 15.05 9.84
C PRO A 168 1.09 16.02 8.72
N ALA A 169 0.91 17.33 8.91
CA ALA A 169 1.26 18.32 7.90
C ALA A 169 2.78 18.37 7.66
N THR A 170 3.56 18.24 8.72
CA THR A 170 5.03 18.20 8.67
C THR A 170 5.54 16.92 7.99
N VAL A 171 4.93 15.76 8.29
CA VAL A 171 5.38 14.47 7.72
C VAL A 171 4.75 14.12 6.37
N ALA A 172 3.75 14.85 5.90
CA ALA A 172 3.05 14.57 4.63
C ALA A 172 3.99 14.49 3.41
N ALA A 173 5.05 15.30 3.37
CA ALA A 173 6.00 15.36 2.26
C ALA A 173 6.71 14.01 1.97
N ALA A 174 6.85 13.14 2.99
CA ALA A 174 7.43 11.81 2.84
C ALA A 174 6.53 10.69 3.38
N GLY A 175 5.48 11.00 4.13
CA GLY A 175 4.70 10.04 4.89
C GLY A 175 3.91 9.04 4.04
N TRP A 176 3.84 9.24 2.72
CA TRP A 176 3.33 8.24 1.79
C TRP A 176 4.06 6.89 1.92
N VAL A 177 5.35 6.88 2.29
CA VAL A 177 6.10 5.63 2.50
C VAL A 177 5.58 4.83 3.70
N LEU A 178 5.13 5.52 4.76
CA LEU A 178 4.50 4.87 5.91
C LEU A 178 3.12 4.33 5.54
N VAL A 179 2.34 5.15 4.83
CA VAL A 179 0.98 4.77 4.40
C VAL A 179 1.04 3.54 3.51
N ASP A 180 1.92 3.55 2.50
CA ASP A 180 2.19 2.39 1.64
C ASP A 180 2.66 1.21 2.49
N ARG A 181 3.67 1.38 3.35
CA ARG A 181 4.16 0.26 4.18
C ARG A 181 3.04 -0.39 5.01
N MET A 182 2.21 0.42 5.66
CA MET A 182 1.13 -0.08 6.50
C MET A 182 0.05 -0.80 5.69
N SER A 183 -0.35 -0.25 4.53
CA SER A 183 -1.32 -0.93 3.66
C SER A 183 -0.78 -2.23 3.08
N ARG A 184 0.48 -2.25 2.61
CA ARG A 184 1.15 -3.46 2.11
C ARG A 184 1.23 -4.54 3.19
N LEU A 185 1.48 -4.15 4.44
CA LEU A 185 1.49 -5.08 5.58
C LEU A 185 0.12 -5.69 5.86
N LEU A 186 -0.94 -4.86 5.87
CA LEU A 186 -2.32 -5.32 6.07
C LEU A 186 -2.76 -6.26 4.94
N ILE A 187 -2.49 -5.88 3.69
CA ILE A 187 -2.82 -6.68 2.50
C ILE A 187 -2.01 -7.97 2.48
N GLY A 188 -0.70 -7.90 2.72
CA GLY A 188 0.19 -9.06 2.72
C GLY A 188 -0.21 -10.08 3.81
N ALA A 189 -0.51 -9.62 5.02
CA ALA A 189 -1.00 -10.46 6.10
C ALA A 189 -2.36 -11.11 5.76
N ALA A 190 -3.29 -10.35 5.19
CA ALA A 190 -4.57 -10.90 4.73
C ALA A 190 -4.39 -11.96 3.63
N LEU A 191 -3.49 -11.72 2.67
CA LEU A 191 -3.19 -12.68 1.61
C LEU A 191 -2.57 -13.98 2.15
N VAL A 192 -1.68 -13.90 3.14
CA VAL A 192 -1.16 -15.09 3.83
C VAL A 192 -2.29 -15.83 4.56
N ALA A 193 -3.15 -15.12 5.30
CA ALA A 193 -4.30 -15.72 6.00
C ALA A 193 -5.23 -16.47 5.04
N GLN A 194 -5.57 -15.86 3.91
CA GLN A 194 -6.44 -16.48 2.91
C GLN A 194 -5.75 -17.64 2.19
N SER A 195 -4.43 -17.59 2.00
CA SER A 195 -3.67 -18.73 1.45
C SER A 195 -3.73 -19.96 2.37
N VAL A 196 -3.73 -19.76 3.70
CA VAL A 196 -3.86 -20.85 4.68
C VAL A 196 -5.27 -21.44 4.69
N ALA A 197 -6.30 -20.60 4.52
CA ALA A 197 -7.71 -21.01 4.53
C ALA A 197 -8.21 -21.58 3.19
N ALA A 198 -7.41 -21.48 2.12
CA ALA A 198 -7.83 -21.83 0.78
C ALA A 198 -8.03 -23.33 0.57
N SER A 199 -8.93 -23.66 -0.37
CA SER A 199 -9.07 -25.03 -0.88
C SER A 199 -7.80 -25.46 -1.65
N ALA A 200 -7.56 -26.76 -1.78
CA ALA A 200 -6.35 -27.28 -2.45
C ALA A 200 -6.17 -26.77 -3.89
N GLY A 201 -7.26 -26.45 -4.60
CA GLY A 201 -7.22 -25.92 -5.97
C GLY A 201 -6.73 -24.46 -6.04
N ASP A 202 -7.17 -23.61 -5.10
CA ASP A 202 -6.80 -22.18 -5.08
C ASP A 202 -5.52 -21.91 -4.29
N ALA A 203 -5.13 -22.84 -3.41
CA ALA A 203 -4.02 -22.69 -2.48
C ALA A 203 -2.69 -22.38 -3.19
N GLU A 204 -2.33 -23.11 -4.25
CA GLU A 204 -1.04 -22.87 -4.93
C GLU A 204 -0.98 -21.49 -5.61
N LEU A 205 -2.09 -21.02 -6.18
CA LEU A 205 -2.16 -19.70 -6.80
C LEU A 205 -2.00 -18.60 -5.74
N LEU A 206 -2.73 -18.70 -4.62
CA LEU A 206 -2.64 -17.73 -3.53
C LEU A 206 -1.27 -17.76 -2.85
N VAL A 207 -0.65 -18.93 -2.67
CA VAL A 207 0.72 -19.05 -2.15
C VAL A 207 1.73 -18.37 -3.07
N ASN A 208 1.62 -18.57 -4.38
CA ASN A 208 2.49 -17.90 -5.35
C ASN A 208 2.28 -16.37 -5.31
N ALA A 209 1.03 -15.92 -5.26
CA ALA A 209 0.71 -14.49 -5.12
C ALA A 209 1.26 -13.90 -3.82
N ALA A 210 1.10 -14.58 -2.68
CA ALA A 210 1.60 -14.15 -1.37
C ALA A 210 3.11 -13.93 -1.39
N ARG A 211 3.85 -14.90 -1.93
CA ARG A 211 5.31 -14.82 -2.05
C ARG A 211 5.75 -13.65 -2.92
N ARG A 212 5.13 -13.49 -4.08
CA ARG A 212 5.47 -12.43 -5.03
C ARG A 212 5.10 -11.05 -4.48
N TYR A 213 3.94 -10.93 -3.85
CA TYR A 213 3.50 -9.68 -3.21
C TYR A 213 4.45 -9.25 -2.08
N ALA A 214 4.77 -10.17 -1.17
CA ALA A 214 5.69 -9.89 -0.06
C ALA A 214 7.09 -9.53 -0.56
N TRP A 215 7.59 -10.24 -1.57
CA TRP A 215 8.87 -9.94 -2.20
C TRP A 215 8.90 -8.55 -2.84
N ASN A 216 7.86 -8.17 -3.57
CA ASN A 216 7.81 -6.90 -4.29
C ASN A 216 7.72 -5.70 -3.33
N HIS A 217 6.94 -5.85 -2.24
CA HIS A 217 6.52 -4.71 -1.42
C HIS A 217 7.11 -4.69 0.00
N LEU A 218 7.43 -5.84 0.58
CA LEU A 218 7.74 -5.93 2.02
C LEU A 218 9.21 -6.21 2.35
N ARG A 219 10.03 -6.65 1.39
CA ARG A 219 11.48 -6.87 1.61
C ARG A 219 12.29 -5.61 1.91
N ARG A 220 11.75 -4.41 1.61
CA ARG A 220 12.44 -3.13 1.81
C ARG A 220 12.60 -2.81 3.30
N PRO A 221 13.61 -2.00 3.70
CA PRO A 221 13.77 -1.56 5.09
C PRO A 221 12.52 -0.83 5.59
N ALA A 222 12.39 -0.71 6.91
CA ALA A 222 11.30 0.06 7.50
C ALA A 222 11.38 1.54 7.06
N PRO A 223 10.23 2.18 6.84
CA PRO A 223 10.18 3.60 6.56
C PRO A 223 10.58 4.40 7.79
N GLU A 224 11.50 5.35 7.59
CA GLU A 224 11.91 6.37 8.57
C GLU A 224 11.09 7.64 8.35
N ALA A 225 10.76 8.35 9.43
CA ALA A 225 10.08 9.63 9.29
C ALA A 225 11.02 10.67 8.69
N ALA A 226 10.52 11.45 7.73
CA ALA A 226 11.30 12.58 7.24
C ALA A 226 11.45 13.63 8.35
N THR A 227 12.69 13.92 8.71
CA THR A 227 13.02 15.06 9.56
C THR A 227 12.80 16.37 8.79
N PRO A 228 12.62 17.52 9.47
CA PRO A 228 12.57 18.81 8.80
C PRO A 228 13.76 19.05 7.86
N THR A 229 14.95 18.59 8.26
CA THR A 229 16.16 18.61 7.42
C THR A 229 16.04 17.75 6.17
N HIS A 230 15.44 16.56 6.25
CA HIS A 230 15.19 15.70 5.08
C HIS A 230 14.21 16.35 4.10
N VAL A 231 13.15 16.99 4.60
CA VAL A 231 12.18 17.73 3.78
C VAL A 231 12.86 18.91 3.08
N GLN A 232 13.63 19.71 3.82
CA GLN A 232 14.36 20.83 3.26
C GLN A 232 15.37 20.39 2.18
N ARG A 233 16.18 19.37 2.44
CA ARG A 233 17.14 18.84 1.45
C ARG A 233 16.46 18.32 0.19
N SER A 234 15.30 17.68 0.32
CA SER A 234 14.49 17.27 -0.83
C SER A 234 14.01 18.46 -1.64
N ALA A 235 13.56 19.54 -0.97
CA ALA A 235 13.16 20.78 -1.62
C ALA A 235 14.35 21.45 -2.33
N ASP A 236 15.52 21.48 -1.70
CA ASP A 236 16.75 22.03 -2.27
C ASP A 236 17.16 21.27 -3.54
N LEU A 237 17.04 19.93 -3.55
CA LEU A 237 17.30 19.11 -4.75
C LEU A 237 16.33 19.44 -5.90
N VAL A 238 15.04 19.56 -5.61
CA VAL A 238 14.04 19.96 -6.61
C VAL A 238 14.34 21.36 -7.14
N HIS A 239 14.65 22.30 -6.24
CA HIS A 239 15.00 23.66 -6.64
C HIS A 239 16.24 23.69 -7.53
N ALA A 240 17.31 22.97 -7.15
CA ALA A 240 18.52 22.87 -7.95
C ALA A 240 18.22 22.29 -9.34
N PHE A 241 17.40 21.24 -9.46
CA PHE A 241 17.05 20.64 -10.76
C PHE A 241 16.25 21.59 -11.66
N LEU A 242 15.32 22.34 -11.07
CA LEU A 242 14.50 23.32 -11.80
C LEU A 242 15.27 24.61 -12.16
N THR A 243 16.48 24.79 -11.63
CA THR A 243 17.31 25.97 -11.88
C THR A 243 18.40 25.62 -12.91
N PRO A 244 18.32 26.12 -14.17
CA PRO A 244 19.29 25.81 -15.21
C PRO A 244 20.73 26.08 -14.76
N GLY A 245 21.64 25.12 -14.98
CA GLY A 245 23.06 25.23 -14.63
C GLY A 245 23.41 25.00 -13.16
N SER A 246 22.45 24.66 -12.30
CA SER A 246 22.69 24.40 -10.87
C SER A 246 22.98 22.94 -10.53
N ILE A 247 22.62 22.02 -11.43
CA ILE A 247 23.01 20.60 -11.41
C ILE A 247 23.85 20.35 -12.67
N PRO A 248 24.99 19.63 -12.56
CA PRO A 248 25.81 19.26 -13.72
C PRO A 248 25.07 18.39 -14.75
#